data_AF-A0A838QEI6-F1
#
_entry.id   AF-A0A838QEI6-F1
#
_cell.length_a   1.000
_cell.length_b   1.000
_cell.length_c   1.000
_cell.angle_alpha   90.00
_cell.angle_beta   90.00
_cell.angle_gamma   90.00
#
_symmetry.space_group_name_H-M   'P 1'
#
loop_
_entity.id
_entity.type
_entity.pdbx_description
1 polymer ?
#
loop_
_entity_poly.entity_id
_entity_poly.type
_entity_poly.pdbx_seq_one_letter_code
_entity_poly.pdbx_strand_id
1 'polypeptide(L)'
;RRYAVFAGLTAGWFIGANAAGVAMYDEKSGRTFDGIDGPSPIKLNRNAGAESTIESLLALQAVTGNPEAAVYMRYRVVGAASVTLSSLPGRREFSGPDGRRIVISRTDSGMAVASSPASRPVSGSPPPITLTYWPAANPSEVRLATRLAEQWNAENPDVQVRVQPLPAGRSTEEVLLAAIVAKATPDVSSNVSSALLARLVRAGGVVRLDSRVSTAARLRERTSPAMLASLRLPDGGIYAFPWKTNPEMLMYNVDLLAAAGVAPPRTHSELLDAFRRLTRDTDGDGRADRWAFWATLKTTWFERFYDFYPLYLASSGGRTLVTNGKVMFENEAAVAALELFRRGFDGGGLPRSNFALGRDPFADGTVAMKIIGPWFLKELNELGVRGLRYDVTPVPTADGADPDDRFAFADLRSIAVFSTTRHPDAAARFVAYLTSPVADRMLIEEASQLPYRRGLATDPRFTAALRTWPTLATYATHVERTRDIDLDPDIVEIFDIISEAYEESAIYGKVPVREALAKAAAEARNIINAR
;
A
#
# COMPACT_ATOMS: atom_id res chain seq x y z
N ARG A 1 -27.00 19.90 22.27
CA ARG A 1 -28.13 20.10 21.33
C ARG A 1 -28.25 21.46 20.65
N ARG A 2 -28.81 22.53 21.25
CA ARG A 2 -29.04 23.82 20.53
C ARG A 2 -27.77 24.39 19.87
N TYR A 3 -26.66 24.44 20.60
CA TYR A 3 -25.38 24.93 20.07
C TYR A 3 -24.77 24.00 19.00
N ALA A 4 -24.98 22.68 19.12
CA ALA A 4 -24.55 21.73 18.10
C ALA A 4 -25.30 21.93 16.77
N VAL A 5 -26.61 22.20 16.83
CA VAL A 5 -27.42 22.55 15.65
C VAL A 5 -26.89 23.82 14.99
N PHE A 6 -26.61 24.87 15.76
CA PHE A 6 -26.08 26.12 15.21
C PHE A 6 -24.67 25.95 14.64
N ALA A 7 -23.78 25.24 15.34
CA ALA A 7 -22.42 24.98 14.88
C ALA A 7 -22.43 24.20 13.56
N GLY A 8 -23.22 23.13 13.47
CA GLY A 8 -23.34 22.35 12.24
C GLY A 8 -23.93 23.14 11.09
N LEU A 9 -25.05 23.85 11.29
CA LEU A 9 -25.65 24.69 10.24
C LEU A 9 -24.71 25.80 9.75
N THR A 10 -23.95 26.40 10.67
CA THR A 10 -22.98 27.45 10.32
C THR A 10 -21.83 26.86 9.52
N ALA A 11 -21.28 25.72 9.93
CA ALA A 11 -20.20 25.04 9.19
C ALA A 11 -20.66 24.50 7.82
N GLY A 12 -21.96 24.27 7.64
CA GLY A 12 -22.55 23.97 6.32
C GLY A 12 -22.22 25.03 5.26
N TRP A 13 -21.98 26.28 5.68
CA TRP A 13 -21.59 27.38 4.79
C TRP A 13 -20.30 27.06 4.00
N PHE A 14 -19.32 26.40 4.62
CA PHE A 14 -18.05 26.05 3.96
C PHE A 14 -18.22 25.03 2.84
N ILE A 15 -19.25 24.18 2.93
CA ILE A 15 -19.52 23.10 1.97
C ILE A 15 -20.70 23.42 1.03
N GLY A 16 -20.96 24.71 0.82
CA GLY A 16 -21.95 25.17 -0.18
C GLY A 16 -23.36 25.40 0.35
N ALA A 17 -23.60 25.32 1.67
CA ALA A 17 -24.87 25.78 2.27
C ALA A 17 -24.88 27.31 2.46
N ASN A 18 -24.55 28.05 1.41
CA ASN A 18 -24.44 29.51 1.42
C ASN A 18 -25.23 30.12 0.26
N ALA A 19 -25.32 31.45 0.23
CA ALA A 19 -26.12 32.17 -0.77
C ALA A 19 -25.63 31.95 -2.23
N ALA A 20 -24.36 31.61 -2.43
CA ALA A 20 -23.80 31.31 -3.74
C ALA A 20 -24.01 29.85 -4.18
N GLY A 21 -24.35 28.95 -3.24
CA GLY A 21 -24.41 27.51 -3.51
C GLY A 21 -23.05 26.89 -3.85
N VAL A 22 -21.94 27.56 -3.54
CA VAL A 22 -20.57 27.16 -3.90
C VAL A 22 -19.81 26.75 -2.65
N ALA A 23 -19.07 25.64 -2.71
CA ALA A 23 -18.17 25.26 -1.62
C ALA A 23 -17.05 26.31 -1.47
N MET A 24 -16.90 26.81 -0.25
CA MET A 24 -15.92 27.83 0.11
C MET A 24 -14.61 27.21 0.56
N TYR A 25 -14.66 25.97 1.09
CA TYR A 25 -13.49 25.15 1.37
C TYR A 25 -13.27 24.15 0.22
N ASP A 26 -12.07 24.14 -0.34
CA ASP A 26 -11.63 23.17 -1.33
C ASP A 26 -10.89 22.02 -0.65
N GLU A 27 -11.52 20.85 -0.57
CA GLU A 27 -10.95 19.65 0.06
C GLU A 27 -9.67 19.15 -0.63
N LYS A 28 -9.47 19.47 -1.92
CA LYS A 28 -8.29 19.00 -2.67
C LYS A 28 -7.05 19.86 -2.37
N SER A 29 -7.24 21.17 -2.25
CA SER A 29 -6.14 22.11 -2.00
C SER A 29 -6.01 22.52 -0.53
N GLY A 30 -7.00 22.22 0.30
CA GLY A 30 -7.11 22.67 1.69
C GLY A 30 -7.37 24.16 1.83
N ARG A 31 -7.66 24.88 0.75
CA ARG A 31 -7.83 26.35 0.74
C ARG A 31 -9.27 26.72 1.04
N THR A 32 -9.46 27.81 1.79
CA THR A 32 -10.78 28.44 1.95
C THR A 32 -10.80 29.81 1.30
N PHE A 33 -11.84 30.05 0.49
CA PHE A 33 -12.10 31.34 -0.14
C PHE A 33 -12.57 32.40 0.86
N ASP A 34 -12.04 33.62 0.73
CA ASP A 34 -12.19 34.71 1.70
C ASP A 34 -13.64 35.19 1.88
N GLY A 35 -14.54 34.98 0.90
CA GLY A 35 -15.94 35.33 1.10
C GLY A 35 -16.84 35.40 -0.13
N ILE A 36 -18.07 35.86 0.12
CA ILE A 36 -19.11 36.12 -0.88
C ILE A 36 -19.48 37.60 -0.78
N ASP A 37 -19.26 38.34 -1.86
CA ASP A 37 -19.47 39.78 -1.95
C ASP A 37 -20.82 40.11 -2.63
N GLY A 38 -21.68 40.81 -1.88
CA GLY A 38 -22.86 41.50 -2.40
C GLY A 38 -24.07 40.61 -2.75
N PRO A 39 -25.29 41.19 -2.79
CA PRO A 39 -26.52 40.43 -2.98
C PRO A 39 -26.90 40.15 -4.45
N SER A 40 -26.42 40.95 -5.40
CA SER A 40 -26.57 40.68 -6.84
C SER A 40 -25.73 41.66 -7.69
N PRO A 41 -24.96 41.19 -8.69
CA PRO A 41 -24.63 39.77 -8.89
C PRO A 41 -23.78 39.27 -7.72
N ILE A 42 -24.03 38.04 -7.27
CA ILE A 42 -23.21 37.38 -6.24
C ILE A 42 -21.79 37.28 -6.79
N LYS A 43 -20.82 37.92 -6.13
CA LYS A 43 -19.41 37.82 -6.47
C LYS A 43 -18.70 36.92 -5.47
N LEU A 44 -17.95 35.95 -5.97
CA LEU A 44 -17.13 35.08 -5.12
C LEU A 44 -15.74 35.67 -4.99
N ASN A 45 -15.34 36.02 -3.77
CA ASN A 45 -13.94 36.37 -3.50
C ASN A 45 -13.13 35.08 -3.39
N ARG A 46 -12.44 34.73 -4.46
CA ARG A 46 -11.61 33.51 -4.57
C ARG A 46 -10.19 33.69 -4.00
N ASN A 47 -9.88 34.84 -3.40
CA ASN A 47 -8.66 34.95 -2.60
C ASN A 47 -8.73 33.93 -1.46
N ALA A 48 -7.56 33.45 -1.04
CA ALA A 48 -7.44 32.47 0.03
C ALA A 48 -6.21 32.82 0.86
N GLY A 49 -6.42 33.59 1.92
CA GLY A 49 -5.39 33.91 2.91
C GLY A 49 -5.10 32.73 3.86
N ALA A 50 -3.97 32.82 4.57
CA ALA A 50 -3.61 31.86 5.61
C ALA A 50 -4.65 31.84 6.75
N GLU A 51 -5.17 33.01 7.13
CA GLU A 51 -6.16 33.16 8.20
C GLU A 51 -7.48 32.45 7.86
N SER A 52 -8.10 32.76 6.72
CA SER A 52 -9.35 32.14 6.27
C SER A 52 -9.21 30.62 6.12
N THR A 53 -8.04 30.14 5.71
CA THR A 53 -7.74 28.71 5.60
C THR A 53 -7.59 28.04 6.97
N ILE A 54 -6.83 28.63 7.90
CA ILE A 54 -6.62 28.06 9.24
C ILE A 54 -7.92 28.08 10.05
N GLU A 55 -8.64 29.20 10.07
CA GLU A 55 -9.87 29.34 10.86
C GLU A 55 -10.98 28.42 10.37
N SER A 56 -11.16 28.31 9.05
CA SER A 56 -12.14 27.39 8.48
C SER A 56 -11.79 25.94 8.76
N LEU A 57 -10.50 25.56 8.70
CA LEU A 57 -10.07 24.20 9.04
C LEU A 57 -10.31 23.90 10.51
N LEU A 58 -9.97 24.82 11.41
CA LEU A 58 -10.24 24.66 12.86
C LEU A 58 -11.74 24.55 13.14
N ALA A 59 -12.56 25.37 12.47
CA ALA A 59 -14.02 25.31 12.60
C ALA A 59 -14.58 23.98 12.08
N LEU A 60 -14.12 23.51 10.91
CA LEU A 60 -14.53 22.23 10.33
C LEU A 60 -14.09 21.06 11.21
N GLN A 61 -12.85 21.06 11.71
CA GLN A 61 -12.35 20.03 12.64
C GLN A 61 -13.17 20.00 13.93
N ALA A 62 -13.43 21.16 14.54
CA ALA A 62 -14.22 21.24 15.78
C ALA A 62 -15.66 20.74 15.59
N VAL A 63 -16.30 21.06 14.47
CA VAL A 63 -17.68 20.64 14.19
C VAL A 63 -17.76 19.18 13.80
N THR A 64 -16.84 18.69 12.95
CA THR A 64 -16.80 17.28 12.53
C THR A 64 -16.38 16.33 13.66
N GLY A 65 -15.54 16.80 14.58
CA GLY A 65 -15.16 16.07 15.80
C GLY A 65 -16.29 15.95 16.83
N ASN A 66 -17.38 16.70 16.67
CA ASN A 66 -18.59 16.59 17.49
C ASN A 66 -19.70 15.85 16.73
N PRO A 67 -20.01 14.58 17.08
CA PRO A 67 -21.03 13.78 16.37
C PRO A 67 -22.43 14.39 16.37
N GLU A 68 -22.78 15.20 17.39
CA GLU A 68 -24.09 15.87 17.45
C GLU A 68 -24.15 17.05 16.47
N ALA A 69 -23.05 17.76 16.27
CA ALA A 69 -23.00 18.93 15.39
C ALA A 69 -22.81 18.56 13.91
N ALA A 70 -21.97 17.57 13.63
CA ALA A 70 -21.62 17.14 12.28
C ALA A 70 -22.83 16.79 11.40
N VAL A 71 -23.89 16.23 12.01
CA VAL A 71 -25.14 15.87 11.31
C VAL A 71 -25.80 17.08 10.63
N TYR A 72 -25.72 18.26 11.24
CA TYR A 72 -26.42 19.46 10.76
C TYR A 72 -25.66 20.21 9.66
N MET A 73 -24.40 19.89 9.36
CA MET A 73 -23.65 20.49 8.25
C MET A 73 -24.28 20.25 6.88
N ARG A 74 -24.99 19.13 6.74
CA ARG A 74 -25.65 18.72 5.50
C ARG A 74 -27.07 19.24 5.36
N TYR A 75 -27.58 19.97 6.35
CA TYR A 75 -28.89 20.57 6.26
C TYR A 75 -28.84 21.78 5.31
N ARG A 76 -29.94 22.03 4.61
CA ARG A 76 -30.09 23.13 3.65
C ARG A 76 -31.31 23.95 3.98
N VAL A 77 -31.24 25.27 3.78
CA VAL A 77 -32.37 26.18 3.97
C VAL A 77 -33.49 25.78 3.03
N VAL A 78 -34.73 25.73 3.54
CA VAL A 78 -35.94 25.55 2.74
C VAL A 78 -36.43 26.93 2.29
N GLY A 79 -36.41 27.21 0.98
CA GLY A 79 -36.77 28.50 0.39
C GLY A 79 -35.56 29.39 0.04
N ALA A 80 -35.82 30.62 -0.41
CA ALA A 80 -34.76 31.53 -0.87
C ALA A 80 -33.84 32.01 0.26
N ALA A 81 -32.54 32.07 -0.01
CA ALA A 81 -31.54 32.61 0.92
C ALA A 81 -31.71 34.14 1.01
N SER A 82 -31.95 34.65 2.23
CA SER A 82 -32.04 36.09 2.49
C SER A 82 -30.64 36.70 2.54
N VAL A 83 -30.38 37.72 1.72
CA VAL A 83 -29.02 38.25 1.47
C VAL A 83 -28.72 39.55 2.24
N THR A 84 -29.67 40.04 3.05
CA THR A 84 -29.46 41.21 3.92
C THR A 84 -29.92 40.96 5.35
N LEU A 85 -29.23 41.57 6.33
CA LEU A 85 -29.56 41.48 7.76
C LEU A 85 -30.96 42.02 8.09
N SER A 86 -31.45 43.00 7.31
CA SER A 86 -32.77 43.62 7.45
C SER A 86 -33.93 42.73 6.97
N SER A 87 -33.65 41.70 6.17
CA SER A 87 -34.64 40.78 5.61
C SER A 87 -34.61 39.38 6.26
N LEU A 88 -34.00 39.23 7.43
CA LEU A 88 -33.90 37.93 8.10
C LEU A 88 -35.25 37.56 8.72
N PRO A 89 -35.90 36.48 8.27
CA PRO A 89 -37.17 36.07 8.85
C PRO A 89 -36.95 35.60 10.30
N GLY A 90 -37.88 35.93 11.19
CA GLY A 90 -37.90 35.48 12.59
C GLY A 90 -38.05 33.95 12.74
N ARG A 91 -38.24 33.24 11.63
CA ARG A 91 -38.32 31.78 11.52
C ARG A 91 -37.62 31.31 10.25
N ARG A 92 -36.72 30.34 10.36
CA ARG A 92 -36.08 29.65 9.23
C ARG A 92 -36.23 28.15 9.36
N GLU A 93 -36.47 27.50 8.23
CA GLU A 93 -36.62 26.06 8.13
C GLU A 93 -35.46 25.47 7.34
N PHE A 94 -34.98 24.32 7.79
CA PHE A 94 -33.90 23.59 7.15
C PHE A 94 -34.30 22.13 6.99
N SER A 95 -33.93 21.55 5.85
CA SER A 95 -34.12 20.14 5.54
C SER A 95 -32.80 19.39 5.59
N GLY A 96 -32.78 18.29 6.33
CA GLY A 96 -31.68 17.35 6.37
C GLY A 96 -31.74 16.32 5.24
N PRO A 97 -30.63 15.61 4.97
CA PRO A 97 -30.59 14.52 3.99
C PRO A 97 -31.45 13.30 4.39
N ASP A 98 -31.81 13.18 5.68
CA ASP A 98 -32.71 12.17 6.22
C ASP A 98 -34.20 12.58 6.17
N GLY A 99 -34.51 13.68 5.47
CA GLY A 99 -35.86 14.23 5.37
C GLY A 99 -36.36 14.90 6.66
N ARG A 100 -35.55 14.93 7.72
CA ARG A 100 -35.90 15.65 8.95
C ARG A 100 -35.86 17.15 8.70
N ARG A 101 -36.83 17.85 9.29
CA ARG A 101 -36.88 19.30 9.25
C ARG A 101 -36.58 19.88 10.62
N ILE A 102 -35.75 20.91 10.62
CA ILE A 102 -35.50 21.73 11.81
C ILE A 102 -35.96 23.15 11.53
N VAL A 103 -36.58 23.74 12.53
CA VAL A 103 -37.04 25.13 12.50
C VAL A 103 -36.27 25.89 13.56
N ILE A 104 -35.60 26.95 13.12
CA ILE A 104 -34.99 27.94 13.98
C ILE A 104 -35.93 29.13 14.07
N SER A 105 -36.31 29.55 15.26
CA SER A 105 -37.17 30.72 15.47
C SER A 105 -36.61 31.66 16.53
N ARG A 106 -36.85 32.96 16.38
CA ARG A 106 -36.54 33.97 17.39
C ARG A 106 -37.72 34.04 18.38
N THR A 107 -37.41 33.93 19.66
CA THR A 107 -38.32 34.04 20.80
C THR A 107 -37.86 35.19 21.69
N ASP A 108 -38.69 35.60 22.65
CA ASP A 108 -38.35 36.65 23.63
C ASP A 108 -37.14 36.28 24.52
N SER A 109 -36.81 34.98 24.60
CA SER A 109 -35.68 34.42 25.34
C SER A 109 -34.47 34.04 24.46
N GLY A 110 -34.47 34.39 23.16
CA GLY A 110 -33.36 34.13 22.23
C GLY A 110 -33.75 33.30 21.01
N MET A 111 -32.94 32.33 20.60
CA MET A 111 -33.22 31.48 19.45
C MET A 111 -33.67 30.07 19.89
N ALA A 112 -34.82 29.60 19.44
CA ALA A 112 -35.32 28.25 19.70
C ALA A 112 -35.07 27.32 18.50
N VAL A 113 -34.84 26.04 18.78
CA VAL A 113 -34.73 24.97 17.78
C VAL A 113 -35.87 23.96 18.01
N ALA A 114 -36.75 23.81 17.02
CA ALA A 114 -37.79 22.78 17.01
C ALA A 114 -37.50 21.77 15.89
N SER A 115 -37.63 20.48 16.18
CA SER A 115 -37.49 19.40 15.19
C SER A 115 -38.84 18.76 14.94
N SER A 116 -39.26 18.63 13.69
CA SER A 116 -40.42 17.79 13.34
C SER A 116 -40.00 16.32 13.24
N PRO A 117 -40.82 15.36 13.71
CA PRO A 117 -40.57 13.94 13.47
C PRO A 117 -40.64 13.66 11.97
N ALA A 118 -39.79 12.74 11.49
CA ALA A 118 -39.69 12.39 10.09
C ALA A 118 -41.06 11.96 9.53
N SER A 119 -41.54 12.64 8.49
CA SER A 119 -42.58 12.08 7.63
C SER A 119 -42.03 10.79 7.01
N ARG A 120 -42.68 9.65 7.27
CA ARG A 120 -42.30 8.35 6.69
C ARG A 120 -42.15 8.49 5.18
N PRO A 121 -41.00 8.10 4.60
CA PRO A 121 -40.91 7.94 3.17
C PRO A 121 -41.92 6.87 2.72
N VAL A 122 -42.62 7.16 1.62
CA VAL A 122 -43.21 6.14 0.76
C VAL A 122 -42.11 5.14 0.40
N SER A 123 -42.44 3.85 0.41
CA SER A 123 -41.52 2.72 0.21
C SER A 123 -40.41 3.00 -0.81
N GLY A 124 -39.21 3.27 -0.30
CA GLY A 124 -37.95 3.26 -1.03
C GLY A 124 -36.98 2.36 -0.27
N SER A 125 -36.15 1.61 -0.99
CA SER A 125 -35.16 0.69 -0.44
C SER A 125 -34.37 1.31 0.72
N PRO A 126 -33.95 0.53 1.74
CA PRO A 126 -33.11 1.04 2.81
C PRO A 126 -31.88 1.77 2.27
N PRO A 127 -31.39 2.82 2.94
CA PRO A 127 -30.22 3.57 2.49
C PRO A 127 -29.03 2.62 2.30
N PRO A 128 -28.20 2.84 1.26
CA PRO A 128 -27.11 1.93 0.93
C PRO A 128 -26.12 1.80 2.08
N ILE A 129 -25.62 0.58 2.29
CA ILE A 129 -24.44 0.33 3.12
C ILE A 129 -23.30 1.15 2.53
N THR A 130 -22.56 1.91 3.34
CA THR A 130 -21.37 2.63 2.89
C THR A 130 -20.14 2.05 3.57
N LEU A 131 -19.24 1.44 2.79
CA LEU A 131 -17.96 0.93 3.23
C LEU A 131 -16.86 1.99 3.06
N THR A 132 -15.94 2.07 4.01
CA THR A 132 -14.71 2.86 3.91
C THR A 132 -13.57 1.97 3.43
N TYR A 133 -12.89 2.38 2.36
CA TYR A 133 -11.78 1.63 1.75
C TYR A 133 -10.49 2.46 1.77
N TRP A 134 -9.42 1.94 2.36
CA TRP A 134 -8.07 2.51 2.31
C TRP A 134 -7.16 1.72 1.35
N PRO A 135 -6.69 2.32 0.25
CA PRO A 135 -5.61 1.75 -0.55
C PRO A 135 -4.23 2.13 0.00
N ALA A 136 -3.17 1.60 -0.61
CA ALA A 136 -1.82 2.13 -0.37
C ALA A 136 -1.76 3.64 -0.69
N ALA A 137 -0.89 4.37 0.00
CA ALA A 137 -0.70 5.82 -0.24
C ALA A 137 0.01 6.14 -1.58
N ASN A 138 0.32 5.15 -2.42
CA ASN A 138 0.97 5.41 -3.69
C ASN A 138 -0.03 5.86 -4.77
N PRO A 139 0.32 6.82 -5.65
CA PRO A 139 -0.62 7.41 -6.60
C PRO A 139 -1.28 6.41 -7.54
N SER A 140 -0.55 5.38 -7.98
CA SER A 140 -1.06 4.36 -8.92
C SER A 140 -2.16 3.50 -8.31
N GLU A 141 -1.96 3.06 -7.07
CA GLU A 141 -2.95 2.26 -6.35
C GLU A 141 -4.14 3.09 -5.85
N VAL A 142 -3.93 4.37 -5.51
CA VAL A 142 -5.04 5.29 -5.26
C VAL A 142 -5.92 5.43 -6.50
N ARG A 143 -5.32 5.67 -7.69
CA ARG A 143 -6.09 5.75 -8.96
C ARG A 143 -6.83 4.45 -9.26
N LEU A 144 -6.16 3.31 -9.13
CA LEU A 144 -6.77 1.99 -9.31
C LEU A 144 -7.97 1.80 -8.37
N ALA A 145 -7.79 2.10 -7.08
CA ALA A 145 -8.82 1.98 -6.06
C ALA A 145 -10.03 2.88 -6.36
N THR A 146 -9.82 4.13 -6.75
CA THR A 146 -10.88 5.07 -7.14
C THR A 146 -11.68 4.51 -8.32
N ARG A 147 -11.02 4.10 -9.41
CA ARG A 147 -11.71 3.56 -10.59
C ARG A 147 -12.50 2.29 -10.28
N LEU A 148 -11.92 1.38 -9.50
CA LEU A 148 -12.60 0.14 -9.09
C LEU A 148 -13.82 0.43 -8.21
N ALA A 149 -13.71 1.39 -7.28
CA ALA A 149 -14.82 1.78 -6.43
C ALA A 149 -15.94 2.48 -7.22
N GLU A 150 -15.61 3.32 -8.21
CA GLU A 150 -16.60 3.94 -9.10
C GLU A 150 -17.38 2.88 -9.89
N GLN A 151 -16.68 1.91 -10.50
CA GLN A 151 -17.34 0.82 -11.21
C GLN A 151 -18.19 -0.04 -10.27
N TRP A 152 -17.68 -0.38 -9.07
CA TRP A 152 -18.45 -1.10 -8.07
C TRP A 152 -19.73 -0.36 -7.67
N ASN A 153 -19.63 0.94 -7.38
CA ASN A 153 -20.73 1.77 -6.91
C ASN A 153 -21.85 1.90 -7.96
N ALA A 154 -21.49 1.94 -9.25
CA ALA A 154 -22.45 1.95 -10.34
C ALA A 154 -23.24 0.63 -10.45
N GLU A 155 -22.60 -0.51 -10.16
CA GLU A 155 -23.20 -1.85 -10.27
C GLU A 155 -23.86 -2.34 -8.97
N ASN A 156 -23.53 -1.75 -7.82
CA ASN A 156 -23.98 -2.18 -6.48
C ASN A 156 -24.65 -1.04 -5.72
N PRO A 157 -25.87 -0.61 -6.11
CA PRO A 157 -26.57 0.49 -5.44
C PRO A 157 -26.95 0.18 -3.99
N ASP A 158 -26.87 -1.07 -3.55
CA ASP A 158 -27.09 -1.52 -2.16
C ASP A 158 -25.86 -1.36 -1.26
N VAL A 159 -24.66 -1.37 -1.84
CA VAL A 159 -23.37 -1.29 -1.13
C VAL A 159 -22.45 -0.31 -1.86
N GLN A 160 -22.32 0.88 -1.31
CA GLN A 160 -21.42 1.92 -1.81
C GLN A 160 -20.07 1.87 -1.09
N VAL A 161 -19.00 2.25 -1.79
CA VAL A 161 -17.63 2.30 -1.29
C VAL A 161 -17.11 3.72 -1.40
N ARG A 162 -16.57 4.23 -0.29
CA ARG A 162 -15.84 5.50 -0.23
C ARG A 162 -14.36 5.21 -0.06
N VAL A 163 -13.60 5.51 -1.10
CA VAL A 163 -12.12 5.49 -1.03
C VAL A 163 -11.67 6.68 -0.20
N GLN A 164 -10.83 6.44 0.79
CA GLN A 164 -10.14 7.49 1.52
C GLN A 164 -8.63 7.27 1.36
N PRO A 165 -7.85 8.33 1.11
CA PRO A 165 -6.40 8.20 1.13
C PRO A 165 -5.98 7.72 2.52
N LEU A 166 -4.98 6.85 2.54
CA LEU A 166 -4.36 6.45 3.79
C LEU A 166 -3.85 7.72 4.51
N PRO A 167 -4.16 7.93 5.80
CA PRO A 167 -3.63 9.06 6.57
C PRO A 167 -2.10 9.18 6.46
N ALA A 168 -1.58 10.41 6.55
CA ALA A 168 -0.14 10.63 6.53
C ALA A 168 0.53 9.88 7.70
N GLY A 169 1.56 9.10 7.39
CA GLY A 169 2.35 8.30 8.33
C GLY A 169 3.62 7.79 7.66
N ARG A 170 4.54 7.17 8.42
CA ARG A 170 5.79 6.66 7.82
C ARG A 170 5.55 5.40 6.97
N SER A 171 4.51 4.62 7.31
CA SER A 171 4.13 3.41 6.55
C SER A 171 2.64 3.08 6.68
N THR A 172 2.15 2.16 5.83
CA THR A 172 0.77 1.64 5.91
C THR A 172 0.55 0.90 7.23
N GLU A 173 1.57 0.19 7.68
CA GLU A 173 1.60 -0.58 8.90
C GLU A 173 1.43 0.29 10.15
N GLU A 174 2.15 1.40 10.25
CA GLU A 174 2.03 2.33 11.37
C GLU A 174 0.61 2.92 11.46
N VAL A 175 0.07 3.37 10.33
CA VAL A 175 -1.26 3.96 10.26
C VAL A 175 -2.35 2.96 10.64
N LEU A 176 -2.26 1.71 10.15
CA LEU A 176 -3.25 0.68 10.47
C LEU A 176 -3.17 0.21 11.92
N LEU A 177 -1.97 0.08 12.50
CA LEU A 177 -1.80 -0.26 13.93
C LEU A 177 -2.37 0.84 14.83
N ALA A 178 -2.08 2.11 14.54
CA ALA A 178 -2.64 3.25 15.26
C ALA A 178 -4.17 3.29 15.15
N ALA A 179 -4.71 3.05 13.95
CA ALA A 179 -6.15 3.02 13.71
C ALA A 179 -6.85 1.90 14.50
N ILE A 180 -6.21 0.74 14.66
CA ILE A 180 -6.76 -0.35 15.50
C ILE A 180 -6.83 0.06 16.96
N VAL A 181 -5.75 0.61 17.51
CA VAL A 181 -5.72 1.09 18.91
C VAL A 181 -6.78 2.16 19.14
N ALA A 182 -6.93 3.08 18.18
CA ALA A 182 -7.95 4.13 18.20
C ALA A 182 -9.38 3.65 17.88
N LYS A 183 -9.57 2.37 17.49
CA LYS A 183 -10.83 1.82 16.97
C LYS A 183 -11.43 2.65 15.81
N ALA A 184 -10.55 3.17 14.96
CA ALA A 184 -10.85 4.06 13.83
C ALA A 184 -10.36 3.49 12.49
N THR A 185 -10.31 2.16 12.36
CA THR A 185 -9.91 1.47 11.12
C THR A 185 -10.94 1.67 9.99
N PRO A 186 -10.54 1.49 8.71
CA PRO A 186 -11.50 1.38 7.62
C PRO A 186 -12.28 0.07 7.72
N ASP A 187 -13.30 -0.11 6.88
CA ASP A 187 -13.95 -1.42 6.71
C ASP A 187 -13.03 -2.38 5.94
N VAL A 188 -12.35 -1.86 4.91
CA VAL A 188 -11.44 -2.61 4.04
C VAL A 188 -10.15 -1.83 3.87
N SER A 189 -9.00 -2.50 3.97
CA SER A 189 -7.72 -1.95 3.52
C SER A 189 -7.06 -2.92 2.55
N SER A 190 -6.53 -2.41 1.45
CA SER A 190 -5.59 -3.16 0.62
C SER A 190 -4.16 -2.88 1.10
N ASN A 191 -3.19 -3.58 0.52
CA ASN A 191 -1.77 -3.42 0.82
C ASN A 191 -1.32 -3.83 2.24
N VAL A 192 -2.04 -4.74 2.89
CA VAL A 192 -1.64 -5.35 4.17
C VAL A 192 -0.53 -6.36 3.92
N SER A 193 0.66 -6.14 4.52
CA SER A 193 1.78 -7.09 4.51
C SER A 193 1.53 -8.27 5.43
N SER A 194 2.23 -9.38 5.20
CA SER A 194 2.24 -10.54 6.10
C SER A 194 2.80 -10.22 7.48
N ALA A 195 3.83 -9.37 7.57
CA ALA A 195 4.37 -8.87 8.84
C ALA A 195 3.31 -8.15 9.68
N LEU A 196 2.51 -7.29 9.04
CA LEU A 196 1.41 -6.63 9.71
C LEU A 196 0.30 -7.61 10.08
N LEU A 197 -0.10 -8.47 9.14
CA LEU A 197 -1.22 -9.39 9.30
C LEU A 197 -1.10 -10.25 10.56
N ALA A 198 0.09 -10.80 10.84
CA ALA A 198 0.34 -11.59 12.04
C ALA A 198 -0.01 -10.81 13.32
N ARG A 199 0.33 -9.51 13.38
CA ARG A 199 0.01 -8.61 14.49
C ARG A 199 -1.49 -8.29 14.54
N LEU A 200 -2.13 -8.04 13.39
CA LEU A 200 -3.57 -7.75 13.34
C LEU A 200 -4.42 -8.93 13.82
N VAL A 201 -4.06 -10.16 13.42
CA VAL A 201 -4.81 -11.35 13.83
C VAL A 201 -4.64 -11.61 15.32
N ARG A 202 -3.43 -11.50 15.85
CA ARG A 202 -3.19 -11.59 17.30
C ARG A 202 -4.01 -10.58 18.09
N ALA A 203 -4.16 -9.36 17.56
CA ALA A 203 -4.97 -8.32 18.17
C ALA A 203 -6.50 -8.52 18.00
N GLY A 204 -6.95 -9.55 17.26
CA GLY A 204 -8.36 -9.74 16.92
C GLY A 204 -8.91 -8.64 16.00
N GLY A 205 -8.03 -7.94 15.26
CA GLY A 205 -8.35 -6.75 14.49
C GLY A 205 -8.97 -7.00 13.11
N VAL A 206 -9.03 -8.26 12.66
CA VAL A 206 -9.45 -8.62 11.29
C VAL A 206 -10.42 -9.80 11.26
N VAL A 207 -11.21 -9.84 10.19
CA VAL A 207 -12.28 -10.82 9.96
C VAL A 207 -11.75 -12.01 9.16
N ARG A 208 -12.15 -13.23 9.55
CA ARG A 208 -11.87 -14.46 8.78
C ARG A 208 -12.61 -14.47 7.43
N LEU A 209 -11.88 -14.71 6.34
CA LEU A 209 -12.38 -14.57 4.95
C LEU A 209 -12.63 -15.91 4.25
N ASP A 210 -12.00 -17.01 4.66
CA ASP A 210 -12.20 -18.33 4.04
C ASP A 210 -13.55 -18.98 4.38
N SER A 211 -14.27 -18.47 5.38
CA SER A 211 -15.61 -18.94 5.75
C SER A 211 -16.76 -18.14 5.11
N ARG A 212 -16.47 -17.05 4.41
CA ARG A 212 -17.48 -16.17 3.78
C ARG A 212 -17.72 -16.54 2.34
N VAL A 213 -18.99 -16.62 1.92
CA VAL A 213 -19.40 -17.18 0.62
C VAL A 213 -18.62 -16.58 -0.57
N SER A 214 -18.57 -15.24 -0.67
CA SER A 214 -17.95 -14.55 -1.81
C SER A 214 -16.43 -14.75 -1.86
N THR A 215 -15.74 -14.59 -0.74
CA THR A 215 -14.29 -14.73 -0.65
C THR A 215 -13.83 -16.19 -0.71
N ALA A 216 -14.58 -17.13 -0.11
CA ALA A 216 -14.29 -18.56 -0.20
C ALA A 216 -14.40 -19.10 -1.64
N ALA A 217 -15.38 -18.60 -2.41
CA ALA A 217 -15.48 -18.93 -3.84
C ALA A 217 -14.28 -18.37 -4.62
N ARG A 218 -13.93 -17.10 -4.39
CA ARG A 218 -12.83 -16.44 -5.09
C ARG A 218 -11.46 -17.02 -4.75
N LEU A 219 -11.22 -17.38 -3.49
CA LEU A 219 -9.99 -18.08 -3.06
C LEU A 219 -9.80 -19.37 -3.86
N ARG A 220 -10.82 -20.23 -3.91
CA ARG A 220 -10.80 -21.51 -4.66
C ARG A 220 -10.59 -21.32 -6.16
N GLU A 221 -11.16 -20.28 -6.74
CA GLU A 221 -10.97 -19.96 -8.16
C GLU A 221 -9.50 -19.61 -8.46
N ARG A 222 -8.91 -18.74 -7.63
CA ARG A 222 -7.64 -18.06 -7.90
C ARG A 222 -6.40 -18.84 -7.47
N THR A 223 -6.50 -19.74 -6.50
CA THR A 223 -5.31 -20.30 -5.83
C THR A 223 -5.28 -21.82 -5.94
N SER A 224 -4.07 -22.38 -6.02
CA SER A 224 -3.84 -23.81 -5.89
C SER A 224 -3.94 -24.24 -4.41
N PRO A 225 -4.11 -25.54 -4.10
CA PRO A 225 -4.06 -26.03 -2.73
C PRO A 225 -2.77 -25.65 -1.99
N ALA A 226 -1.61 -25.67 -2.67
CA ALA A 226 -0.33 -25.26 -2.11
C ALA A 226 -0.29 -23.76 -1.79
N MET A 227 -0.80 -22.91 -2.69
CA MET A 227 -0.95 -21.48 -2.46
C MET A 227 -1.87 -21.19 -1.27
N LEU A 228 -3.00 -21.89 -1.14
CA LEU A 228 -3.91 -21.74 0.01
C LEU A 228 -3.25 -22.16 1.32
N ALA A 229 -2.51 -23.27 1.32
CA ALA A 229 -1.84 -23.76 2.52
C ALA A 229 -0.87 -22.72 3.10
N SER A 230 -0.16 -22.00 2.23
CA SER A 230 0.78 -20.94 2.65
C SER A 230 0.13 -19.72 3.30
N LEU A 231 -1.19 -19.53 3.13
CA LEU A 231 -1.92 -18.38 3.67
C LEU A 231 -2.63 -18.67 5.00
N ARG A 232 -2.63 -19.94 5.43
CA ARG A 232 -3.31 -20.35 6.65
C ARG A 232 -2.47 -20.01 7.86
N LEU A 233 -3.12 -19.39 8.86
CA LEU A 233 -2.55 -19.23 10.19
C LEU A 233 -2.68 -20.52 11.01
N PRO A 234 -2.04 -20.60 12.20
CA PRO A 234 -2.07 -21.82 13.03
C PRO A 234 -3.46 -22.34 13.40
N ASP A 235 -4.48 -21.48 13.43
CA ASP A 235 -5.88 -21.85 13.66
C ASP A 235 -6.60 -22.38 12.39
N GLY A 236 -5.88 -22.45 11.26
CA GLY A 236 -6.35 -22.89 9.95
C GLY A 236 -7.14 -21.84 9.17
N GLY A 237 -7.30 -20.62 9.67
CA GLY A 237 -8.05 -19.55 9.02
C GLY A 237 -7.21 -18.71 8.04
N ILE A 238 -7.90 -18.06 7.10
CA ILE A 238 -7.32 -17.03 6.22
C ILE A 238 -7.97 -15.70 6.57
N TYR A 239 -7.17 -14.76 7.07
CA TYR A 239 -7.63 -13.49 7.64
C TYR A 239 -7.35 -12.27 6.75
N ALA A 240 -6.60 -12.45 5.67
CA ALA A 240 -6.48 -11.47 4.61
C ALA A 240 -6.51 -12.17 3.26
N PHE A 241 -7.14 -11.52 2.29
CA PHE A 241 -7.29 -12.04 0.95
C PHE A 241 -6.01 -11.74 0.15
N PRO A 242 -5.31 -12.74 -0.40
CA PRO A 242 -4.09 -12.49 -1.17
C PRO A 242 -4.44 -11.71 -2.44
N TRP A 243 -3.87 -10.52 -2.59
CA TRP A 243 -4.22 -9.62 -3.68
C TRP A 243 -3.18 -9.64 -4.79
N LYS A 244 -1.94 -9.32 -4.47
CA LYS A 244 -0.84 -9.18 -5.43
C LYS A 244 0.44 -9.80 -4.90
N THR A 245 1.18 -10.44 -5.80
CA THR A 245 2.51 -11.00 -5.54
C THR A 245 3.42 -10.55 -6.65
N ASN A 246 4.52 -9.90 -6.27
CA ASN A 246 5.43 -9.27 -7.20
C ASN A 246 6.78 -10.00 -7.03
N PRO A 247 7.06 -11.02 -7.86
CA PRO A 247 8.31 -11.77 -7.77
C PRO A 247 9.49 -10.81 -7.95
N GLU A 248 10.45 -10.85 -7.04
CA GLU A 248 11.75 -10.21 -7.22
C GLU A 248 12.57 -11.01 -8.22
N MET A 249 13.10 -10.32 -9.22
CA MET A 249 13.99 -10.89 -10.23
C MET A 249 15.24 -10.02 -10.37
N LEU A 250 16.32 -10.57 -10.91
CA LEU A 250 17.49 -9.79 -11.25
C LEU A 250 17.22 -9.07 -12.57
N MET A 251 16.91 -7.78 -12.48
CA MET A 251 16.87 -6.87 -13.62
C MET A 251 18.28 -6.45 -13.99
N TYR A 252 18.56 -6.36 -15.28
CA TYR A 252 19.88 -6.00 -15.79
C TYR A 252 19.81 -5.09 -17.02
N ASN A 253 20.80 -4.22 -17.16
CA ASN A 253 21.01 -3.38 -18.34
C ASN A 253 21.70 -4.20 -19.43
N VAL A 254 20.99 -4.45 -20.52
CA VAL A 254 21.42 -5.33 -21.63
C VAL A 254 22.70 -4.81 -22.28
N ASP A 255 22.80 -3.48 -22.46
CA ASP A 255 23.95 -2.84 -23.11
C ASP A 255 25.20 -2.91 -22.24
N LEU A 256 25.07 -2.67 -20.94
CA LEU A 256 26.21 -2.74 -20.00
C LEU A 256 26.75 -4.17 -19.87
N LEU A 257 25.86 -5.17 -19.81
CA LEU A 257 26.27 -6.58 -19.79
C LEU A 257 26.98 -6.98 -21.08
N ALA A 258 26.41 -6.63 -22.25
CA ALA A 258 27.00 -6.92 -23.55
C ALA A 258 28.38 -6.25 -23.72
N ALA A 259 28.52 -4.98 -23.34
CA ALA A 259 29.79 -4.25 -23.41
C ALA A 259 30.88 -4.85 -22.51
N ALA A 260 30.50 -5.45 -21.38
CA ALA A 260 31.42 -6.16 -20.50
C ALA A 260 31.65 -7.63 -20.90
N GLY A 261 30.92 -8.16 -21.89
CA GLY A 261 30.93 -9.57 -22.29
C GLY A 261 30.35 -10.50 -21.20
N VAL A 262 29.46 -10.00 -20.37
CA VAL A 262 28.85 -10.71 -19.24
C VAL A 262 27.47 -11.23 -19.66
N ALA A 263 27.22 -12.52 -19.49
CA ALA A 263 25.88 -13.08 -19.63
C ALA A 263 25.05 -12.81 -18.35
N PRO A 264 23.70 -12.79 -18.43
CA PRO A 264 22.86 -12.67 -17.23
C PRO A 264 23.18 -13.80 -16.25
N PRO A 265 23.62 -13.49 -15.01
CA PRO A 265 24.13 -14.51 -14.10
C PRO A 265 22.98 -15.42 -13.62
N ARG A 266 23.28 -16.71 -13.48
CA ARG A 266 22.41 -17.76 -12.95
C ARG A 266 22.90 -18.30 -11.62
N THR A 267 24.19 -18.17 -11.31
CA THR A 267 24.76 -18.57 -10.00
C THR A 267 25.45 -17.43 -9.26
N HIS A 268 25.71 -17.61 -7.96
CA HIS A 268 26.48 -16.66 -7.15
C HIS A 268 27.90 -16.46 -7.69
N SER A 269 28.56 -17.50 -8.20
CA SER A 269 29.88 -17.34 -8.82
C SER A 269 29.84 -16.48 -10.09
N GLU A 270 28.82 -16.65 -10.93
CA GLU A 270 28.62 -15.81 -12.12
C GLU A 270 28.26 -14.36 -11.74
N LEU A 271 27.44 -14.17 -10.70
CA LEU A 271 27.10 -12.84 -10.20
C LEU A 271 28.32 -12.14 -9.60
N LEU A 272 29.20 -12.86 -8.89
CA LEU A 272 30.45 -12.31 -8.39
C LEU A 272 31.44 -12.00 -9.52
N ASP A 273 31.47 -12.79 -10.59
CA ASP A 273 32.24 -12.44 -11.80
C ASP A 273 31.71 -11.15 -12.44
N ALA A 274 30.38 -11.02 -12.54
CA ALA A 274 29.73 -9.80 -13.01
C ALA A 274 30.08 -8.59 -12.13
N PHE A 275 30.18 -8.73 -10.80
CA PHE A 275 30.66 -7.67 -9.90
C PHE A 275 32.02 -7.12 -10.32
N ARG A 276 32.97 -8.00 -10.64
CA ARG A 276 34.31 -7.58 -11.08
C ARG A 276 34.28 -6.99 -12.49
N ARG A 277 33.53 -7.61 -13.41
CA ARG A 277 33.57 -7.27 -14.83
C ARG A 277 32.73 -6.07 -15.22
N LEU A 278 31.76 -5.65 -14.41
CA LEU A 278 30.95 -4.46 -14.68
C LEU A 278 31.43 -3.22 -13.93
N THR A 279 32.22 -3.41 -12.87
CA THR A 279 32.81 -2.29 -12.12
C THR A 279 33.85 -1.57 -12.97
N ARG A 280 33.67 -0.26 -13.15
CA ARG A 280 34.54 0.58 -13.98
C ARG A 280 34.74 1.94 -13.33
N ASP A 281 35.91 2.49 -13.60
CA ASP A 281 36.23 3.90 -13.53
C ASP A 281 36.10 4.42 -14.97
N THR A 282 35.08 5.23 -15.25
CA THR A 282 34.79 5.73 -16.60
C THR A 282 35.41 7.09 -16.90
N ASP A 283 35.89 7.82 -15.90
CA ASP A 283 36.53 9.13 -16.05
C ASP A 283 38.06 9.12 -15.83
N GLY A 284 38.61 8.02 -15.32
CA GLY A 284 40.03 7.78 -15.11
C GLY A 284 40.59 8.44 -13.84
N ASP A 285 39.75 8.83 -12.88
CA ASP A 285 40.19 9.47 -11.63
C ASP A 285 40.76 8.48 -10.59
N GLY A 286 40.76 7.19 -10.91
CA GLY A 286 41.21 6.10 -10.05
C GLY A 286 40.13 5.56 -9.12
N ARG A 287 38.87 5.99 -9.25
CA ARG A 287 37.72 5.53 -8.47
C ARG A 287 36.66 4.98 -9.39
N ALA A 288 36.06 3.86 -8.99
CA ALA A 288 34.91 3.35 -9.72
C ALA A 288 33.74 4.34 -9.61
N ASP A 289 33.07 4.58 -10.74
CA ASP A 289 31.87 5.42 -10.90
C ASP A 289 30.70 4.63 -11.52
N ARG A 290 30.97 3.38 -11.94
CA ARG A 290 29.97 2.41 -12.38
C ARG A 290 30.19 1.07 -11.69
N TRP A 291 29.10 0.45 -11.24
CA TRP A 291 29.11 -0.83 -10.54
C TRP A 291 28.18 -1.86 -11.17
N ALA A 292 28.38 -3.12 -10.80
CA ALA A 292 27.51 -4.19 -11.25
C ALA A 292 26.14 -4.16 -10.56
N PHE A 293 26.14 -3.88 -9.25
CA PHE A 293 24.99 -4.02 -8.38
C PHE A 293 25.09 -3.04 -7.22
N TRP A 294 23.95 -2.57 -6.72
CA TRP A 294 23.88 -1.79 -5.49
C TRP A 294 23.21 -2.61 -4.40
N ALA A 295 24.01 -3.01 -3.41
CA ALA A 295 23.48 -3.53 -2.15
C ALA A 295 23.48 -2.37 -1.13
N THR A 296 22.31 -2.09 -0.58
CA THR A 296 22.07 -0.97 0.33
C THR A 296 22.85 -1.14 1.63
N LEU A 297 23.46 -0.05 2.10
CA LEU A 297 24.22 -0.04 3.35
C LEU A 297 23.34 0.17 4.59
N LYS A 298 22.04 0.36 4.39
CA LYS A 298 21.10 0.58 5.48
C LYS A 298 20.78 -0.75 6.17
N THR A 299 20.66 -0.67 7.49
CA THR A 299 20.30 -1.79 8.36
C THR A 299 18.80 -1.93 8.58
N THR A 300 17.97 -1.16 7.89
CA THR A 300 16.51 -1.27 8.01
C THR A 300 16.03 -2.62 7.48
N TRP A 301 15.31 -3.41 8.28
CA TRP A 301 14.92 -4.79 7.97
C TRP A 301 14.44 -5.06 6.53
N PHE A 302 13.54 -4.22 5.99
CA PHE A 302 12.94 -4.44 4.68
C PHE A 302 13.91 -4.24 3.51
N GLU A 303 15.06 -3.62 3.74
CA GLU A 303 16.11 -3.47 2.74
C GLU A 303 16.65 -4.86 2.30
N ARG A 304 16.56 -5.86 3.19
CA ARG A 304 16.95 -7.26 2.91
C ARG A 304 16.10 -7.95 1.84
N PHE A 305 14.99 -7.34 1.45
CA PHE A 305 14.09 -7.83 0.42
C PHE A 305 14.66 -7.68 -1.00
N TYR A 306 15.69 -6.85 -1.17
CA TYR A 306 16.31 -6.56 -2.47
C TYR A 306 17.77 -7.01 -2.54
N ASP A 307 18.26 -7.70 -1.51
CA ASP A 307 19.61 -8.27 -1.48
C ASP A 307 19.61 -9.72 -0.95
N PHE A 308 19.76 -9.91 0.35
CA PHE A 308 19.93 -11.18 1.05
C PHE A 308 18.76 -12.14 0.83
N TYR A 309 17.52 -11.71 1.07
CA TYR A 309 16.40 -12.65 1.17
C TYR A 309 16.03 -13.32 -0.16
N PRO A 310 16.00 -12.61 -1.31
CA PRO A 310 15.81 -13.25 -2.61
C PRO A 310 16.91 -14.26 -2.96
N LEU A 311 18.19 -13.96 -2.67
CA LEU A 311 19.31 -14.88 -2.90
C LEU A 311 19.21 -16.11 -1.98
N TYR A 312 18.84 -15.90 -0.72
CA TYR A 312 18.61 -16.97 0.24
C TYR A 312 17.49 -17.91 -0.23
N LEU A 313 16.32 -17.37 -0.60
CA LEU A 313 15.18 -18.17 -1.07
C LEU A 313 15.49 -18.92 -2.36
N ALA A 314 16.19 -18.28 -3.30
CA ALA A 314 16.62 -18.93 -4.53
C ALA A 314 17.57 -20.10 -4.24
N SER A 315 18.45 -19.95 -3.26
CA SER A 315 19.47 -20.95 -2.89
C SER A 315 18.97 -22.05 -1.96
N SER A 316 17.87 -21.81 -1.22
CA SER A 316 17.37 -22.71 -0.19
C SER A 316 16.19 -23.59 -0.64
N GLY A 317 15.80 -23.50 -1.92
CA GLY A 317 14.57 -24.14 -2.42
C GLY A 317 13.31 -23.51 -1.83
N GLY A 318 13.35 -22.21 -1.50
CA GLY A 318 12.22 -21.49 -0.93
C GLY A 318 11.97 -21.73 0.56
N ARG A 319 12.98 -22.22 1.30
CA ARG A 319 12.91 -22.33 2.76
C ARG A 319 12.87 -20.93 3.37
N THR A 320 11.84 -20.64 4.16
CA THR A 320 11.69 -19.36 4.86
C THR A 320 12.60 -19.27 6.11
N LEU A 321 12.50 -18.20 6.90
CA LEU A 321 13.41 -17.94 8.03
C LEU A 321 12.99 -18.69 9.29
N VAL A 322 11.68 -18.87 9.47
CA VAL A 322 11.10 -19.53 10.64
C VAL A 322 10.12 -20.62 10.21
N THR A 323 10.08 -21.73 10.91
CA THR A 323 9.03 -22.75 10.68
C THR A 323 8.65 -23.37 12.00
N ASN A 324 7.36 -23.35 12.35
CA ASN A 324 6.83 -23.93 13.59
C ASN A 324 7.61 -23.48 14.84
N GLY A 325 7.90 -22.17 14.95
CA GLY A 325 8.65 -21.60 16.08
C GLY A 325 10.13 -22.00 16.11
N LYS A 326 10.70 -22.46 15.00
CA LYS A 326 12.13 -22.79 14.89
C LYS A 326 12.82 -21.90 13.87
N VAL A 327 14.01 -21.42 14.22
CA VAL A 327 14.90 -20.72 13.29
C VAL A 327 15.43 -21.69 12.24
N MET A 328 15.29 -21.32 10.96
CA MET A 328 15.62 -22.15 9.80
C MET A 328 16.79 -21.63 8.97
N PHE A 329 17.21 -20.37 9.17
CA PHE A 329 18.18 -19.68 8.31
C PHE A 329 19.66 -19.93 8.69
N GLU A 330 19.97 -20.63 9.78
CA GLU A 330 21.35 -21.04 10.09
C GLU A 330 21.77 -22.22 9.20
N ASN A 331 22.09 -21.93 7.93
CA ASN A 331 22.38 -22.95 6.92
C ASN A 331 23.30 -22.40 5.79
N GLU A 332 23.76 -23.30 4.91
CA GLU A 332 24.68 -22.94 3.81
C GLU A 332 24.08 -21.95 2.80
N ALA A 333 22.77 -21.93 2.58
CA ALA A 333 22.14 -20.99 1.65
C ALA A 333 22.24 -19.55 2.17
N ALA A 334 22.04 -19.33 3.48
CA ALA A 334 22.21 -18.02 4.09
C ALA A 334 23.68 -17.59 4.12
N VAL A 335 24.60 -18.53 4.41
CA VAL A 335 26.05 -18.28 4.33
C VAL A 335 26.44 -17.86 2.92
N ALA A 336 26.00 -18.60 1.89
CA ALA A 336 26.32 -18.31 0.50
C ALA A 336 25.80 -16.94 0.02
N ALA A 337 24.61 -16.53 0.48
CA ALA A 337 24.04 -15.22 0.15
C ALA A 337 24.84 -14.07 0.78
N LEU A 338 25.22 -14.17 2.06
CA LEU A 338 26.03 -13.14 2.71
C LEU A 338 27.49 -13.11 2.23
N GLU A 339 28.09 -14.27 1.96
CA GLU A 339 29.46 -14.37 1.41
C GLU A 339 29.57 -13.75 0.01
N LEU A 340 28.52 -13.81 -0.80
CA LEU A 340 28.49 -13.10 -2.08
C LEU A 340 28.72 -11.60 -1.89
N PHE A 341 27.99 -10.97 -0.96
CA PHE A 341 28.12 -9.55 -0.68
C PHE A 341 29.44 -9.21 0.00
N ARG A 342 29.89 -10.02 0.96
CA ARG A 342 31.22 -9.89 1.56
C ARG A 342 32.29 -9.79 0.48
N ARG A 343 32.34 -10.77 -0.42
CA ARG A 343 33.33 -10.82 -1.50
C ARG A 343 33.16 -9.68 -2.50
N GLY A 344 31.92 -9.22 -2.73
CA GLY A 344 31.63 -8.06 -3.55
C GLY A 344 32.21 -6.76 -2.96
N PHE A 345 32.00 -6.51 -1.66
CA PHE A 345 32.56 -5.35 -0.97
C PHE A 345 34.08 -5.45 -0.84
N ASP A 346 34.61 -6.57 -0.35
CA ASP A 346 36.06 -6.79 -0.16
C ASP A 346 36.82 -6.67 -1.49
N GLY A 347 36.25 -7.17 -2.58
CA GLY A 347 36.82 -7.07 -3.93
C GLY A 347 36.60 -5.72 -4.63
N GLY A 348 35.93 -4.76 -4.00
CA GLY A 348 35.64 -3.44 -4.58
C GLY A 348 34.61 -3.45 -5.71
N GLY A 349 33.88 -4.55 -5.91
CA GLY A 349 32.86 -4.70 -6.97
C GLY A 349 31.48 -4.12 -6.61
N LEU A 350 31.31 -3.66 -5.36
CA LEU A 350 30.10 -3.01 -4.86
C LEU A 350 30.44 -1.63 -4.28
N PRO A 351 29.56 -0.63 -4.47
CA PRO A 351 29.78 0.70 -3.92
C PRO A 351 29.65 0.71 -2.40
N ARG A 352 30.54 1.43 -1.71
CA ARG A 352 30.47 1.70 -0.26
C ARG A 352 29.81 3.04 0.06
N SER A 353 28.93 3.50 -0.80
CA SER A 353 28.17 4.74 -0.64
C SER A 353 26.71 4.53 -1.00
N ASN A 354 25.83 5.30 -0.37
CA ASN A 354 24.44 5.41 -0.82
C ASN A 354 24.34 6.42 -1.96
N PHE A 355 23.44 6.16 -2.90
CA PHE A 355 23.13 7.08 -3.99
C PHE A 355 22.18 8.19 -3.54
N ALA A 356 22.26 9.35 -4.21
CA ALA A 356 21.45 10.52 -3.89
C ALA A 356 19.95 10.26 -4.11
N LEU A 357 19.12 10.84 -3.24
CA LEU A 357 17.66 10.78 -3.37
C LEU A 357 17.21 11.44 -4.68
N GLY A 358 16.25 10.83 -5.37
CA GLY A 358 15.64 11.37 -6.58
C GLY A 358 16.29 10.93 -7.91
N ARG A 359 17.35 10.14 -7.86
CA ARG A 359 17.86 9.37 -9.02
C ARG A 359 17.96 7.90 -8.64
N ASP A 360 17.37 7.03 -9.44
CA ASP A 360 17.60 5.59 -9.29
C ASP A 360 18.89 5.21 -10.06
N PRO A 361 19.87 4.56 -9.39
CA PRO A 361 21.17 4.29 -9.98
C PRO A 361 21.13 3.26 -11.12
N PHE A 362 20.07 2.45 -11.22
CA PHE A 362 19.88 1.58 -12.37
C PHE A 362 19.37 2.40 -13.57
N ALA A 363 18.43 3.31 -13.32
CA ALA A 363 17.83 4.16 -14.34
C ALA A 363 18.84 5.07 -15.05
N ASP A 364 19.85 5.57 -14.33
CA ASP A 364 20.91 6.41 -14.93
C ASP A 364 22.18 5.63 -15.33
N GLY A 365 22.20 4.31 -15.15
CA GLY A 365 23.29 3.43 -15.57
C GLY A 365 24.49 3.37 -14.63
N THR A 366 24.40 4.00 -13.46
CA THR A 366 25.41 3.91 -12.39
C THR A 366 25.57 2.48 -11.88
N VAL A 367 24.48 1.70 -11.80
CA VAL A 367 24.53 0.25 -11.57
C VAL A 367 23.91 -0.53 -12.72
N ALA A 368 24.56 -1.63 -13.10
CA ALA A 368 24.14 -2.45 -14.24
C ALA A 368 23.01 -3.43 -13.92
N MET A 369 22.82 -3.81 -12.66
CA MET A 369 21.85 -4.80 -12.22
C MET A 369 21.24 -4.44 -10.87
N LYS A 370 20.01 -4.89 -10.64
CA LYS A 370 19.26 -4.71 -9.38
C LYS A 370 18.29 -5.88 -9.20
N ILE A 371 18.14 -6.39 -7.98
CA ILE A 371 17.02 -7.29 -7.66
C ILE A 371 15.81 -6.40 -7.35
N ILE A 372 14.78 -6.52 -8.18
CA ILE A 372 13.61 -5.66 -8.10
C ILE A 372 12.37 -6.34 -8.69
N GLY A 373 11.20 -6.00 -8.15
CA GLY A 373 9.92 -6.48 -8.63
C GLY A 373 9.33 -5.63 -9.77
N PRO A 374 8.22 -6.09 -10.34
CA PRO A 374 7.65 -5.55 -11.58
C PRO A 374 7.05 -4.14 -11.49
N TRP A 375 6.81 -3.58 -10.29
CA TRP A 375 6.33 -2.19 -10.15
C TRP A 375 7.34 -1.18 -10.70
N PHE A 376 8.64 -1.54 -10.69
CA PHE A 376 9.71 -0.69 -11.19
C PHE A 376 9.61 -0.45 -12.70
N LEU A 377 8.93 -1.32 -13.45
CA LEU A 377 8.66 -1.12 -14.88
C LEU A 377 7.85 0.15 -15.13
N LYS A 378 6.84 0.39 -14.28
CA LYS A 378 6.05 1.61 -14.33
C LYS A 378 6.87 2.82 -13.89
N GLU A 379 7.69 2.70 -12.85
CA GLU A 379 8.58 3.78 -12.40
C GLU A 379 9.55 4.20 -13.51
N LEU A 380 10.19 3.25 -14.19
CA LEU A 380 11.07 3.52 -15.34
C LEU A 380 10.32 4.24 -16.48
N ASN A 381 9.10 3.81 -16.78
CA ASN A 381 8.26 4.46 -17.78
C ASN A 381 7.87 5.89 -17.38
N GLU A 382 7.56 6.14 -16.10
CA GLU A 382 7.22 7.47 -15.58
C GLU A 382 8.44 8.40 -15.52
N LEU A 383 9.62 7.86 -15.22
CA LEU A 383 10.90 8.58 -15.30
C LEU A 383 11.27 8.94 -16.75
N GLY A 384 10.71 8.23 -17.74
CA GLY A 384 10.95 8.51 -19.16
C GLY A 384 12.39 8.24 -19.61
N VAL A 385 13.04 7.23 -19.03
CA VAL A 385 14.44 6.89 -19.31
C VAL A 385 14.60 6.47 -20.79
N ARG A 386 15.17 7.34 -21.61
CA ARG A 386 15.31 7.09 -23.06
C ARG A 386 16.51 6.18 -23.33
N GLY A 387 16.30 5.15 -24.15
CA GLY A 387 17.38 4.29 -24.65
C GLY A 387 17.86 3.21 -23.67
N LEU A 388 17.31 3.15 -22.45
CA LEU A 388 17.62 2.07 -21.52
C LEU A 388 17.01 0.76 -22.03
N ARG A 389 17.86 -0.18 -22.43
CA ARG A 389 17.46 -1.57 -22.71
C ARG A 389 17.71 -2.42 -21.48
N TYR A 390 16.66 -3.01 -20.96
CA TYR A 390 16.72 -3.89 -19.79
C TYR A 390 15.96 -5.18 -20.04
N ASP A 391 16.36 -6.21 -19.33
CA ASP A 391 15.65 -7.49 -19.27
C ASP A 391 15.78 -8.07 -17.85
N VAL A 392 15.11 -9.17 -17.56
CA VAL A 392 15.07 -9.80 -16.24
C VAL A 392 15.40 -11.28 -16.33
N THR A 393 16.15 -11.77 -15.34
CA THR A 393 16.43 -13.19 -15.13
C THR A 393 16.08 -13.54 -13.68
N PRO A 394 15.69 -14.79 -13.34
CA PRO A 394 15.38 -15.07 -11.96
C PRO A 394 16.65 -14.98 -11.11
N VAL A 395 16.49 -14.68 -9.82
CA VAL A 395 17.60 -14.42 -8.90
C VAL A 395 18.61 -15.58 -8.91
N PRO A 396 19.92 -15.31 -9.01
CA PRO A 396 20.95 -16.35 -9.02
C PRO A 396 20.93 -17.25 -7.77
N THR A 397 21.26 -18.52 -7.94
CA THR A 397 21.35 -19.49 -6.82
C THR A 397 22.78 -19.66 -6.34
N ALA A 398 22.96 -20.14 -5.11
CA ALA A 398 24.25 -20.61 -4.63
C ALA A 398 24.82 -21.72 -5.53
N ASP A 399 26.15 -21.76 -5.66
CA ASP A 399 26.79 -22.79 -6.47
C ASP A 399 26.45 -24.19 -5.92
N GLY A 400 26.00 -25.08 -6.79
CA GLY A 400 25.55 -26.44 -6.43
C GLY A 400 24.06 -26.56 -6.11
N ALA A 401 23.32 -25.47 -5.93
CA ALA A 401 21.85 -25.49 -5.91
C ALA A 401 21.32 -25.52 -7.35
N ASP A 402 20.19 -26.21 -7.56
CA ASP A 402 19.55 -26.30 -8.88
C ASP A 402 19.01 -24.92 -9.30
N PRO A 403 19.53 -24.29 -10.38
CA PRO A 403 19.06 -23.00 -10.84
C PRO A 403 17.64 -23.04 -11.43
N ASP A 404 17.06 -24.22 -11.66
CA ASP A 404 15.70 -24.36 -12.18
C ASP A 404 14.70 -24.74 -11.06
N ASP A 405 15.18 -25.23 -9.90
CA ASP A 405 14.36 -25.47 -8.69
C ASP A 405 14.50 -24.35 -7.64
N ARG A 406 14.12 -23.13 -8.03
CA ARG A 406 14.14 -21.94 -7.16
C ARG A 406 12.77 -21.34 -6.90
N PHE A 407 12.66 -20.61 -5.80
CA PHE A 407 11.55 -19.72 -5.52
C PHE A 407 12.02 -18.27 -5.59
N ALA A 408 11.19 -17.40 -6.15
CA ALA A 408 11.39 -15.96 -6.06
C ALA A 408 10.87 -15.46 -4.71
N PHE A 409 11.55 -14.51 -4.08
CA PHE A 409 10.90 -13.70 -3.06
C PHE A 409 9.78 -12.90 -3.71
N ALA A 410 8.65 -12.73 -3.02
CA ALA A 410 7.66 -11.74 -3.40
C ALA A 410 6.99 -11.21 -2.14
N ASP A 411 7.02 -9.89 -1.96
CA ASP A 411 6.27 -9.21 -0.91
C ASP A 411 4.77 -9.32 -1.20
N LEU A 412 4.13 -10.37 -0.65
CA LEU A 412 2.71 -10.61 -0.85
C LEU A 412 1.93 -9.55 -0.10
N ARG A 413 1.14 -8.80 -0.84
CA ARG A 413 0.22 -7.81 -0.28
C ARG A 413 -1.20 -8.33 -0.36
N SER A 414 -1.91 -8.18 0.75
CA SER A 414 -3.26 -8.72 0.94
C SER A 414 -4.28 -7.61 1.20
N ILE A 415 -5.56 -7.97 1.07
CA ILE A 415 -6.70 -7.14 1.43
C ILE A 415 -7.31 -7.67 2.72
N ALA A 416 -7.40 -6.82 3.75
CA ALA A 416 -8.00 -7.17 5.03
C ALA A 416 -9.37 -6.50 5.20
N VAL A 417 -10.25 -7.19 5.92
CA VAL A 417 -11.52 -6.64 6.42
C VAL A 417 -11.37 -6.51 7.94
N PHE A 418 -11.56 -5.31 8.49
CA PHE A 418 -11.32 -5.06 9.91
C PHE A 418 -12.51 -5.46 10.78
N SER A 419 -12.25 -5.94 11.99
CA SER A 419 -13.30 -6.42 12.92
C SER A 419 -14.23 -5.32 13.43
N THR A 420 -13.88 -4.04 13.23
CA THR A 420 -14.73 -2.88 13.54
C THR A 420 -15.85 -2.66 12.51
N THR A 421 -15.79 -3.29 11.33
CA THR A 421 -16.85 -3.17 10.32
C THR A 421 -18.18 -3.69 10.85
N ARG A 422 -19.27 -2.97 10.56
CA ARG A 422 -20.63 -3.43 10.85
C ARG A 422 -21.20 -4.31 9.74
N HIS A 423 -20.50 -4.42 8.61
CA HIS A 423 -21.02 -5.06 7.39
C HIS A 423 -19.99 -6.02 6.77
N PRO A 424 -19.52 -7.04 7.51
CA PRO A 424 -18.42 -7.89 7.07
C PRO A 424 -18.73 -8.68 5.79
N ASP A 425 -19.99 -9.02 5.53
CA ASP A 425 -20.37 -9.75 4.31
C ASP A 425 -20.45 -8.83 3.08
N ALA A 426 -20.86 -7.58 3.27
CA ALA A 426 -20.77 -6.56 2.22
C ALA A 426 -19.31 -6.24 1.90
N ALA A 427 -18.46 -6.10 2.92
CA ALA A 427 -17.02 -5.95 2.75
C ALA A 427 -16.40 -7.15 2.02
N ALA A 428 -16.75 -8.38 2.39
CA ALA A 428 -16.28 -9.58 1.69
C ALA A 428 -16.77 -9.68 0.24
N ARG A 429 -17.97 -9.19 -0.09
CA ARG A 429 -18.40 -9.06 -1.50
C ARG A 429 -17.49 -8.10 -2.26
N PHE A 430 -17.18 -6.94 -1.67
CA PHE A 430 -16.28 -5.97 -2.28
C PHE A 430 -14.85 -6.51 -2.44
N VAL A 431 -14.31 -7.22 -1.44
CA VAL A 431 -12.99 -7.91 -1.56
C VAL A 431 -12.98 -8.92 -2.71
N ALA A 432 -14.05 -9.70 -2.87
CA ALA A 432 -14.17 -10.66 -3.99
C ALA A 432 -14.27 -9.97 -5.37
N TYR A 433 -14.70 -8.71 -5.42
CA TYR A 433 -14.69 -7.87 -6.63
C TYR A 433 -13.32 -7.25 -6.90
N LEU A 434 -12.64 -6.70 -5.86
CA LEU A 434 -11.27 -6.18 -5.95
C LEU A 434 -10.26 -7.23 -6.43
N THR A 435 -10.63 -8.51 -6.34
CA THR A 435 -9.85 -9.67 -6.78
C THR A 435 -10.56 -10.42 -7.91
N SER A 436 -11.40 -9.73 -8.69
CA SER A 436 -12.00 -10.26 -9.92
C SER A 436 -11.01 -10.23 -11.09
N PRO A 437 -11.26 -10.96 -12.20
CA PRO A 437 -10.43 -10.86 -13.39
C PRO A 437 -10.37 -9.43 -13.97
N VAL A 438 -11.44 -8.64 -13.84
CA VAL A 438 -11.44 -7.24 -14.29
C VAL A 438 -10.49 -6.42 -13.42
N ALA A 439 -10.60 -6.55 -12.10
CA ALA A 439 -9.73 -5.82 -11.18
C ALA A 439 -8.26 -6.23 -11.29
N ASP A 440 -7.99 -7.53 -11.48
CA ASP A 440 -6.65 -8.05 -11.74
C ASP A 440 -6.04 -7.48 -13.03
N ARG A 441 -6.83 -7.41 -14.10
CA ARG A 441 -6.36 -6.84 -15.37
C ARG A 441 -6.03 -5.36 -15.19
N MET A 442 -6.88 -4.60 -14.49
CA MET A 442 -6.63 -3.20 -14.20
C MET A 442 -5.39 -3.00 -13.30
N LEU A 443 -5.13 -3.89 -12.35
CA LEU A 443 -3.89 -3.86 -11.56
C LEU A 443 -2.64 -3.96 -12.44
N ILE A 444 -2.65 -4.89 -13.40
CA ILE A 444 -1.55 -5.08 -14.36
C ILE A 444 -1.38 -3.82 -15.22
N GLU A 445 -2.46 -3.30 -15.79
CA GLU A 445 -2.44 -2.15 -16.71
C GLU A 445 -2.03 -0.85 -16.01
N GLU A 446 -2.53 -0.58 -14.81
CA GLU A 446 -2.34 0.70 -14.11
C GLU A 446 -1.03 0.76 -13.32
N ALA A 447 -0.56 -0.38 -12.79
CA ALA A 447 0.51 -0.40 -11.79
C ALA A 447 1.70 -1.31 -12.14
N SER A 448 1.65 -2.03 -13.26
CA SER A 448 2.62 -3.10 -13.60
C SER A 448 2.82 -4.12 -12.48
N GLN A 449 1.80 -4.35 -11.65
CA GLN A 449 1.83 -5.29 -10.53
C GLN A 449 1.04 -6.56 -10.88
N LEU A 450 1.43 -7.68 -10.28
CA LEU A 450 0.90 -8.99 -10.64
C LEU A 450 -0.09 -9.52 -9.60
N PRO A 451 -1.30 -9.91 -10.02
CA PRO A 451 -2.29 -10.49 -9.10
C PRO A 451 -1.83 -11.87 -8.59
N TYR A 452 -2.08 -12.16 -7.30
CA TYR A 452 -1.85 -13.49 -6.74
C TYR A 452 -2.90 -14.47 -7.30
N ARG A 453 -2.52 -15.19 -8.36
CA ARG A 453 -3.42 -16.03 -9.15
C ARG A 453 -2.65 -17.16 -9.85
N ARG A 454 -3.17 -18.39 -9.76
CA ARG A 454 -2.70 -19.54 -10.53
C ARG A 454 -2.94 -19.35 -12.03
N GLY A 455 -2.01 -19.80 -12.86
CA GLY A 455 -2.10 -19.73 -14.32
C GLY A 455 -2.00 -18.31 -14.88
N LEU A 456 -1.52 -17.33 -14.11
CA LEU A 456 -1.52 -15.92 -14.54
C LEU A 456 -0.82 -15.71 -15.89
N ALA A 457 0.35 -16.32 -16.09
CA ALA A 457 1.16 -16.12 -17.29
C ALA A 457 0.52 -16.65 -18.58
N THR A 458 -0.39 -17.62 -18.48
CA THR A 458 -0.98 -18.33 -19.63
C THR A 458 -2.46 -18.04 -19.83
N ASP A 459 -3.12 -17.40 -18.87
CA ASP A 459 -4.54 -17.08 -18.93
C ASP A 459 -4.83 -15.97 -19.97
N PRO A 460 -5.61 -16.25 -21.03
CA PRO A 460 -5.90 -15.30 -22.11
C PRO A 460 -6.49 -13.97 -21.64
N ARG A 461 -7.13 -13.93 -20.45
CA ARG A 461 -7.68 -12.70 -19.86
C ARG A 461 -6.59 -11.68 -19.50
N PHE A 462 -5.35 -12.13 -19.27
CA PHE A 462 -4.25 -11.28 -18.79
C PHE A 462 -3.08 -11.17 -19.76
N THR A 463 -2.88 -12.11 -20.68
CA THR A 463 -1.71 -12.10 -21.58
C THR A 463 -1.55 -10.80 -22.38
N ALA A 464 -2.65 -10.16 -22.78
CA ALA A 464 -2.60 -8.86 -23.45
C ALA A 464 -2.10 -7.75 -22.51
N ALA A 465 -2.65 -7.66 -21.30
CA ALA A 465 -2.24 -6.68 -20.28
C ALA A 465 -0.78 -6.89 -19.83
N LEU A 466 -0.33 -8.14 -19.72
CA LEU A 466 1.06 -8.48 -19.39
C LEU A 466 2.04 -7.99 -20.46
N ARG A 467 1.63 -7.92 -21.73
CA ARG A 467 2.46 -7.40 -22.84
C ARG A 467 2.52 -5.87 -22.91
N THR A 468 1.71 -5.15 -22.13
CA THR A 468 1.75 -3.68 -22.05
C THR A 468 3.05 -3.17 -21.45
N TRP A 469 3.68 -3.96 -20.59
CA TRP A 469 4.92 -3.60 -19.91
C TRP A 469 6.06 -4.51 -20.38
N PRO A 470 7.23 -3.96 -20.75
CA PRO A 470 8.40 -4.78 -21.08
C PRO A 470 8.71 -5.74 -19.92
N THR A 471 9.08 -6.99 -20.25
CA THR A 471 9.50 -8.05 -19.31
C THR A 471 8.45 -8.53 -18.28
N LEU A 472 7.28 -7.90 -18.15
CA LEU A 472 6.27 -8.26 -17.16
C LEU A 472 5.71 -9.69 -17.34
N ALA A 473 5.62 -10.16 -18.58
CA ALA A 473 5.25 -11.54 -18.86
C ALA A 473 6.24 -12.56 -18.25
N THR A 474 7.54 -12.21 -18.19
CA THR A 474 8.58 -13.02 -17.55
C THR A 474 8.38 -13.06 -16.04
N TYR A 475 8.11 -11.93 -15.39
CA TYR A 475 7.74 -11.94 -13.97
C TYR A 475 6.51 -12.82 -13.70
N ALA A 476 5.49 -12.77 -14.58
CA ALA A 476 4.27 -13.54 -14.41
C ALA A 476 4.48 -15.06 -14.38
N THR A 477 5.53 -15.59 -15.04
CA THR A 477 5.82 -17.04 -15.00
C THR A 477 6.27 -17.53 -13.63
N HIS A 478 6.67 -16.62 -12.73
CA HIS A 478 7.13 -16.95 -11.39
C HIS A 478 6.07 -16.80 -10.30
N VAL A 479 4.88 -16.30 -10.60
CA VAL A 479 3.81 -16.03 -9.60
C VAL A 479 3.41 -17.25 -8.77
N GLU A 480 3.44 -18.46 -9.34
CA GLU A 480 3.13 -19.70 -8.60
C GLU A 480 4.33 -20.25 -7.82
N ARG A 481 5.53 -19.73 -8.09
CA ARG A 481 6.80 -20.10 -7.44
C ARG A 481 7.36 -18.93 -6.62
N THR A 482 6.49 -18.16 -5.98
CA THR A 482 6.89 -17.13 -5.01
C THR A 482 6.86 -17.65 -3.58
N ARG A 483 7.73 -17.08 -2.74
CA ARG A 483 7.65 -17.16 -1.29
C ARG A 483 7.60 -15.75 -0.72
N ASP A 484 6.65 -15.53 0.18
CA ASP A 484 6.61 -14.34 1.00
C ASP A 484 7.45 -14.55 2.28
N ILE A 485 7.57 -13.52 3.10
CA ILE A 485 8.08 -13.65 4.46
C ILE A 485 7.18 -14.55 5.33
N ASP A 486 7.73 -15.05 6.42
CA ASP A 486 6.98 -15.85 7.38
C ASP A 486 5.81 -15.05 7.98
N LEU A 487 4.65 -15.69 8.11
CA LEU A 487 3.51 -15.19 8.90
C LEU A 487 3.80 -15.37 10.39
N ASP A 488 4.80 -14.64 10.85
CA ASP A 488 5.34 -14.71 12.19
C ASP A 488 5.31 -13.31 12.84
N PRO A 489 4.83 -13.19 14.09
CA PRO A 489 4.71 -11.92 14.80
C PRO A 489 6.02 -11.13 14.95
N ASP A 490 7.16 -11.82 15.02
CA ASP A 490 8.46 -11.21 15.28
C ASP A 490 9.34 -11.26 14.02
N ILE A 491 8.74 -11.44 12.84
CA ILE A 491 9.48 -11.51 11.57
C ILE A 491 10.27 -10.24 11.29
N VAL A 492 9.75 -9.08 11.73
CA VAL A 492 10.44 -7.78 11.59
C VAL A 492 11.73 -7.79 12.39
N GLU A 493 11.64 -8.17 13.67
CA GLU A 493 12.77 -8.26 14.59
C GLU A 493 13.81 -9.28 14.09
N ILE A 494 13.37 -10.40 13.48
CA ILE A 494 14.28 -11.38 12.87
C ILE A 494 15.02 -10.80 11.66
N PHE A 495 14.35 -10.03 10.81
CA PHE A 495 15.02 -9.36 9.68
C PHE A 495 15.93 -8.20 10.13
N ASP A 496 15.62 -7.50 11.22
CA ASP A 496 16.53 -6.53 11.84
C ASP A 496 17.82 -7.22 12.28
N ILE A 497 17.73 -8.35 13.01
CA ILE A 497 18.91 -9.15 13.42
C ILE A 497 19.74 -9.61 12.21
N ILE A 498 19.09 -10.06 11.13
CA ILE A 498 19.78 -10.45 9.89
C ILE A 498 20.45 -9.23 9.23
N SER A 499 19.83 -8.05 9.31
CA SER A 499 20.40 -6.82 8.78
C SER A 499 21.64 -6.37 9.54
N GLU A 500 21.67 -6.54 10.86
CA GLU A 500 22.86 -6.31 11.69
C GLU A 500 23.97 -7.33 11.35
N ALA A 501 23.62 -8.60 11.19
CA ALA A 501 24.57 -9.63 10.76
C ALA A 501 25.13 -9.34 9.35
N TYR A 502 24.29 -8.88 8.42
CA TYR A 502 24.70 -8.43 7.09
C TYR A 502 25.68 -7.24 7.18
N GLU A 503 25.40 -6.25 8.01
CA GLU A 503 26.27 -5.09 8.18
C GLU A 503 27.63 -5.48 8.78
N GLU A 504 27.63 -6.19 9.92
CA GLU A 504 28.86 -6.57 10.62
C GLU A 504 29.73 -7.52 9.79
N SER A 505 29.10 -8.51 9.16
CA SER A 505 29.81 -9.50 8.37
C SER A 505 30.05 -9.03 6.94
N ALA A 506 29.05 -8.78 6.11
CA ALA A 506 29.24 -8.56 4.68
C ALA A 506 29.80 -7.17 4.36
N ILE A 507 29.26 -6.09 4.95
CA ILE A 507 29.70 -4.73 4.62
C ILE A 507 31.09 -4.44 5.22
N TYR A 508 31.24 -4.64 6.54
CA TYR A 508 32.44 -4.24 7.26
C TYR A 508 33.49 -5.35 7.42
N GLY A 509 33.13 -6.61 7.19
CA GLY A 509 34.07 -7.71 7.29
C GLY A 509 34.57 -8.01 8.72
N LYS A 510 33.92 -7.48 9.76
CA LYS A 510 34.42 -7.53 11.15
C LYS A 510 34.36 -8.93 11.75
N VAL A 511 33.37 -9.73 11.35
CA VAL A 511 33.13 -11.08 11.85
C VAL A 511 32.87 -12.01 10.66
N PRO A 512 33.42 -13.25 10.63
CA PRO A 512 33.13 -14.23 9.60
C PRO A 512 31.62 -14.43 9.41
N VAL A 513 31.15 -14.58 8.16
CA VAL A 513 29.71 -14.69 7.83
C VAL A 513 29.02 -15.79 8.63
N ARG A 514 29.64 -16.97 8.73
CA ARG A 514 29.08 -18.11 9.46
C ARG A 514 28.90 -17.81 10.95
N GLU A 515 29.84 -17.09 11.56
CA GLU A 515 29.77 -16.71 12.98
C GLU A 515 28.68 -15.66 13.21
N ALA A 516 28.60 -14.64 12.34
CA ALA A 516 27.54 -13.63 12.41
C ALA A 516 26.14 -14.25 12.25
N LEU A 517 25.97 -15.20 11.33
CA LEU A 517 24.71 -15.94 11.17
C LEU A 517 24.37 -16.82 12.37
N ALA A 518 25.36 -17.49 12.98
CA ALA A 518 25.14 -18.30 14.17
C ALA A 518 24.68 -17.42 15.37
N LYS A 519 25.30 -16.25 15.54
CA LYS A 519 24.89 -15.23 16.53
C LYS A 519 23.46 -14.74 16.25
N ALA A 520 23.16 -14.36 15.01
CA ALA A 520 21.82 -13.95 14.60
C ALA A 520 20.77 -15.03 14.86
N ALA A 521 21.08 -16.29 14.56
CA ALA A 521 20.19 -17.42 14.81
C ALA A 521 19.96 -17.66 16.30
N ALA A 522 21.00 -17.52 17.14
CA ALA A 522 20.86 -17.62 18.59
C ALA A 522 19.96 -16.50 19.16
N GLU A 523 20.11 -15.27 18.69
CA GLU A 523 19.28 -14.14 19.10
C GLU A 523 17.82 -14.31 18.67
N ALA A 524 17.57 -14.70 17.41
CA ALA A 524 16.23 -15.01 16.92
C ALA A 524 15.58 -16.16 17.72
N ARG A 525 16.34 -17.20 18.11
CA ARG A 525 15.84 -18.27 18.99
C ARG A 525 15.41 -17.72 20.36
N ASN A 526 16.16 -16.79 20.94
CA ASN A 526 15.80 -16.18 22.22
C ASN A 526 14.49 -15.40 22.13
N ILE A 527 14.30 -14.63 21.06
CA ILE A 527 13.04 -13.90 20.80
C ILE A 527 11.87 -14.88 20.68
N ILE A 528 12.01 -15.92 19.84
CA ILE A 528 10.95 -16.89 19.61
C ILE A 528 10.60 -17.66 20.89
N ASN A 529 11.59 -18.02 21.70
CA ASN A 529 11.40 -18.75 22.96
C ASN A 529 10.75 -17.91 24.08
N ALA A 530 10.77 -16.57 23.96
CA ALA A 530 10.20 -15.67 24.96
C ALA A 530 8.69 -15.39 24.78
N ARG A 531 8.09 -15.92 23.71
CA ARG A 531 6.64 -15.84 23.42
C ARG A 531 5.83 -16.76 24.31
#